data_AF-A0A4Y8KZ09-F1
#
_entry.id   AF-A0A4Y8KZ09-F1
#
_cell.length_a   1.000
_cell.length_b   1.000
_cell.length_c   1.000
_cell.angle_alpha   90.00
_cell.angle_beta   90.00
_cell.angle_gamma   90.00
#
_symmetry.space_group_name_H-M   'P 1'
#
loop_
_entity.id
_entity.type
_entity.pdbx_description
1 polymer ?
#
loop_
_entity_poly.entity_id
_entity_poly.type
_entity_poly.pdbx_seq_one_letter_code
_entity_poly.pdbx_strand_id
1 'polypeptide(L)'
;MKKLLLSFFLILSTYSYAQDRIDKKTPIISRNIISELSKAQGFMLMNNGEWFESDKFITKEDLSLSLRRILENEKDSRFCLDNFSSFQFREISYNGKSYIILIKKAFNGQYKYNAIKKDWIGFNRYSYVILDKEELKNKLNNISDSSINKIELSVISVPEFILDFGEKDVIKEIESKIVEEDNKFKDEIEKQEYQNKQIIKRFEDRGLSLDKAPIQKPSIYKFIFHIYPFKEKNIVQFVLYGFKDNPNTKIKFPFFLETNPVLESNTAPYFGTAQMFEHCYYETDYNTFFKFINF
;
A
#
# COMPACT_ATOMS: atom_id res chain seq x y z
N MET A 1 5.23 -60.04 -27.59
CA MET A 1 6.00 -58.77 -27.46
C MET A 1 5.16 -57.51 -27.71
N LYS A 2 4.47 -57.34 -28.86
CA LYS A 2 3.73 -56.09 -29.17
C LYS A 2 2.72 -55.63 -28.09
N LYS A 3 1.95 -56.56 -27.51
CA LYS A 3 0.99 -56.26 -26.42
C LYS A 3 1.65 -55.81 -25.10
N LEU A 4 2.88 -56.27 -24.86
CA LEU A 4 3.65 -55.97 -23.66
C LEU A 4 4.30 -54.57 -23.77
N LEU A 5 4.76 -54.22 -24.97
CA LEU A 5 5.28 -52.89 -25.32
C LEU A 5 4.20 -51.80 -25.23
N LEU A 6 2.97 -52.10 -25.68
CA LEU A 6 1.84 -51.19 -25.57
C LEU A 6 1.44 -50.95 -24.10
N SER A 7 1.45 -51.99 -23.28
CA SER A 7 1.16 -51.87 -21.84
C SER A 7 2.22 -51.04 -21.12
N PHE A 8 3.48 -51.18 -21.49
CA PHE A 8 4.58 -50.38 -20.94
C PHE A 8 4.45 -48.89 -21.31
N PHE A 9 4.04 -48.59 -22.55
CA PHE A 9 3.84 -47.21 -23.00
C PHE A 9 2.66 -46.51 -22.29
N LEU A 10 1.58 -47.26 -22.00
CA LEU A 10 0.43 -46.77 -21.22
C LEU A 10 0.77 -46.48 -19.75
N ILE A 11 1.71 -47.23 -19.17
CA ILE A 11 2.16 -46.97 -17.79
C ILE A 11 3.06 -45.72 -17.76
N LEU A 12 3.98 -45.57 -18.72
CA LEU A 12 4.84 -44.38 -18.78
C LEU A 12 4.06 -43.08 -19.00
N SER A 13 2.96 -43.09 -19.75
CA SER A 13 2.16 -41.87 -19.97
C SER A 13 1.44 -41.39 -18.71
N THR A 14 1.19 -42.27 -17.73
CA THR A 14 0.61 -41.87 -16.43
C THR A 14 1.61 -41.26 -15.46
N TYR A 15 2.92 -41.51 -15.63
CA TYR A 15 3.96 -40.90 -14.80
C TYR A 15 4.34 -39.47 -15.22
N SER A 16 4.08 -39.07 -16.47
CA SER A 16 4.48 -37.76 -16.99
C SER A 16 3.60 -36.57 -16.56
N TYR A 17 2.54 -36.80 -15.77
CA TYR A 17 1.64 -35.74 -15.30
C TYR A 17 1.63 -35.54 -13.78
N ALA A 18 2.47 -36.24 -13.02
CA ALA A 18 2.77 -35.87 -11.65
C ALA A 18 3.77 -34.71 -11.65
N GLN A 19 3.34 -33.54 -12.13
CA GLN A 19 4.03 -32.30 -11.76
C GLN A 19 3.95 -32.23 -10.23
N ASP A 20 5.09 -32.19 -9.56
CA ASP A 20 5.14 -31.88 -8.14
C ASP A 20 4.35 -30.59 -7.95
N ARG A 21 3.18 -30.71 -7.31
CA ARG A 21 2.47 -29.54 -6.82
C ARG A 21 3.37 -28.98 -5.75
N ILE A 22 4.13 -27.94 -6.11
CA ILE A 22 4.77 -27.09 -5.13
C ILE A 22 3.60 -26.44 -4.40
N ASP A 23 3.21 -27.03 -3.27
CA ASP A 23 2.23 -26.46 -2.36
C ASP A 23 2.77 -25.11 -1.91
N LYS A 24 2.37 -24.06 -2.63
CA LYS A 24 2.68 -22.69 -2.25
C LYS A 24 2.02 -22.48 -0.90
N LYS A 25 2.85 -22.24 0.11
CA LYS A 25 2.36 -21.96 1.46
C LYS A 25 1.54 -20.68 1.40
N THR A 26 0.23 -20.82 1.56
CA THR A 26 -0.68 -19.69 1.68
C THR A 26 -0.25 -18.84 2.88
N PRO A 27 -0.17 -17.51 2.74
CA PRO A 27 0.05 -16.65 3.88
C PRO A 27 -1.04 -16.88 4.91
N ILE A 28 -0.67 -16.84 6.19
CA ILE A 28 -1.60 -16.97 7.31
C ILE A 28 -1.53 -15.68 8.11
N ILE A 29 -2.62 -14.92 8.10
CA ILE A 29 -2.76 -13.66 8.83
C ILE A 29 -3.44 -13.94 10.17
N SER A 30 -2.84 -13.43 11.25
CA SER A 30 -3.41 -13.55 12.58
C SER A 30 -4.77 -12.85 12.66
N ARG A 31 -5.73 -13.55 13.27
CA ARG A 31 -7.06 -13.00 13.55
C ARG A 31 -7.04 -11.98 14.70
N ASN A 32 -5.99 -12.00 15.51
CA ASN A 32 -5.78 -11.01 16.55
C ASN A 32 -5.19 -9.73 15.96
N ILE A 33 -5.75 -8.58 16.34
CA ILE A 33 -5.18 -7.27 16.06
C ILE A 33 -4.11 -7.04 17.12
N ILE A 34 -2.87 -6.75 16.70
CA ILE A 34 -1.80 -6.42 17.64
C ILE A 34 -2.00 -5.02 18.18
N SER A 35 -2.23 -4.07 17.27
CA SER A 35 -2.52 -2.68 17.62
C SER A 35 -3.41 -2.02 16.55
N GLU A 36 -4.14 -0.99 16.95
CA GLU A 36 -5.08 -0.27 16.09
C GLU A 36 -5.02 1.24 16.33
N LEU A 37 -5.04 2.01 15.25
CA LEU A 37 -5.34 3.44 15.25
C LEU A 37 -6.68 3.68 14.57
N SER A 38 -7.69 4.09 15.33
CA SER A 38 -9.05 4.36 14.82
C SER A 38 -9.55 5.78 15.12
N LYS A 39 -8.68 6.63 15.67
CA LYS A 39 -8.96 8.03 15.99
C LYS A 39 -7.83 8.91 15.48
N ALA A 40 -8.15 9.77 14.52
CA ALA A 40 -7.32 10.90 14.11
C ALA A 40 -8.20 11.93 13.38
N GLN A 41 -7.83 13.20 13.46
CA GLN A 41 -8.38 14.28 12.66
C GLN A 41 -7.49 14.50 11.45
N GLY A 42 -8.06 14.65 10.26
CA GLY A 42 -7.29 15.04 9.08
C GLY A 42 -7.40 16.53 8.83
N PHE A 43 -6.26 17.12 8.45
CA PHE A 43 -6.08 18.53 8.19
C PHE A 43 -5.62 18.73 6.75
N MET A 44 -6.19 19.75 6.09
CA MET A 44 -5.80 20.19 4.75
C MET A 44 -5.75 21.72 4.70
N LEU A 45 -4.65 22.30 4.21
CA LEU A 45 -4.54 23.72 3.95
C LEU A 45 -5.30 24.06 2.66
N MET A 46 -6.27 24.96 2.77
CA MET A 46 -7.13 25.38 1.65
C MET A 46 -6.49 26.53 0.87
N ASN A 47 -7.00 26.79 -0.34
CA ASN A 47 -6.48 27.85 -1.21
C ASN A 47 -6.63 29.26 -0.61
N ASN A 48 -7.58 29.44 0.32
CA ASN A 48 -7.76 30.70 1.06
C ASN A 48 -6.76 30.87 2.23
N GLY A 49 -5.86 29.91 2.45
CA GLY A 49 -4.88 29.92 3.53
C GLY A 49 -5.41 29.41 4.89
N GLU A 50 -6.67 28.98 4.96
CA GLU A 50 -7.26 28.42 6.18
C GLU A 50 -7.10 26.90 6.23
N TRP A 51 -6.97 26.36 7.45
CA TRP A 51 -6.97 24.93 7.68
C TRP A 51 -8.40 24.38 7.71
N PHE A 52 -8.66 23.36 6.90
CA PHE A 52 -9.86 22.55 6.98
C PHE A 52 -9.58 21.29 7.81
N GLU A 53 -10.40 21.08 8.83
CA GLU A 53 -10.34 19.93 9.74
C GLU A 53 -11.48 18.97 9.44
N SER A 54 -11.22 17.66 9.51
CA SER A 54 -12.25 16.64 9.37
C SER A 54 -11.97 15.34 10.13
N ASP A 55 -13.02 14.61 10.51
CA ASP A 55 -12.88 13.33 11.23
C ASP A 55 -12.44 12.19 10.28
N LYS A 56 -11.19 11.75 10.40
CA LYS A 56 -10.59 10.59 9.71
C LYS A 56 -10.51 10.66 8.19
N PHE A 57 -10.51 11.84 7.60
CA PHE A 57 -10.18 12.01 6.19
C PHE A 57 -9.42 13.31 5.93
N ILE A 58 -8.82 13.42 4.75
CA ILE A 58 -8.18 14.62 4.22
C ILE A 58 -8.87 14.91 2.89
N THR A 59 -9.31 16.15 2.64
CA THR A 59 -9.96 16.53 1.37
C THR A 59 -8.95 16.76 0.25
N LYS A 60 -9.35 16.57 -1.02
CA LYS A 60 -8.51 16.89 -2.19
C LYS A 60 -8.40 18.37 -2.47
N GLU A 61 -9.46 19.14 -2.22
CA GLU A 61 -9.55 20.52 -2.69
C GLU A 61 -10.42 21.39 -1.80
N ASP A 62 -10.45 22.69 -2.13
CA ASP A 62 -11.35 23.66 -1.52
C ASP A 62 -12.78 23.38 -1.98
N LEU A 63 -13.45 22.52 -1.23
CA LEU A 63 -14.81 22.11 -1.52
C LEU A 63 -15.77 23.22 -1.14
N SER A 64 -16.74 23.47 -2.01
CA SER A 64 -17.90 24.30 -1.68
C SER A 64 -18.61 23.73 -0.43
N LEU A 65 -19.27 24.61 0.33
CA LEU A 65 -20.02 24.22 1.54
C LEU A 65 -21.02 23.08 1.29
N SER A 66 -21.64 23.03 0.11
CA SER A 66 -22.56 21.95 -0.26
C SER A 66 -21.85 20.61 -0.48
N LEU A 67 -20.66 20.61 -1.08
CA LEU A 67 -19.83 19.41 -1.24
C LEU A 67 -19.26 18.92 0.09
N ARG A 68 -18.90 19.84 1.00
CA ARG A 68 -18.47 19.49 2.38
C ARG A 68 -19.54 18.68 3.12
N ARG A 69 -20.81 19.11 3.05
CA ARG A 69 -21.92 18.37 3.64
C ARG A 69 -22.13 16.99 3.03
N ILE A 70 -21.94 16.86 1.72
CA ILE A 70 -22.04 15.56 1.04
C ILE A 70 -20.92 14.64 1.54
N LEU A 71 -19.70 15.15 1.71
CA LEU A 71 -18.58 14.37 2.21
C LEU A 71 -18.74 13.90 3.65
N GLU A 72 -19.19 14.78 4.53
CA GLU A 72 -19.43 14.44 5.93
C GLU A 72 -20.48 13.32 6.06
N ASN A 73 -21.50 13.34 5.21
CA ASN A 73 -22.60 12.36 5.26
C ASN A 73 -22.34 11.07 4.48
N GLU A 74 -21.73 11.17 3.30
CA GLU A 74 -21.61 10.06 2.36
C GLU A 74 -20.20 9.48 2.30
N LYS A 75 -19.19 10.20 2.84
CA LYS A 75 -17.76 9.82 2.79
C LYS A 75 -17.32 9.45 1.37
N ASP A 76 -17.78 10.24 0.41
CA ASP A 76 -17.51 10.01 -0.99
C ASP A 76 -16.02 10.20 -1.30
N SER A 77 -15.31 9.07 -1.46
CA SER A 77 -13.87 9.03 -1.72
C SER A 77 -13.40 9.84 -2.94
N ARG A 78 -14.31 10.28 -3.80
CA ARG A 78 -13.96 11.15 -4.94
C ARG A 78 -13.40 12.49 -4.49
N PHE A 79 -13.84 13.00 -3.34
CA PHE A 79 -13.42 14.29 -2.83
C PHE A 79 -12.41 14.19 -1.68
N CYS A 80 -12.10 12.98 -1.21
CA CYS A 80 -11.08 12.74 -0.19
C CYS A 80 -9.73 12.46 -0.83
N LEU A 81 -8.70 13.22 -0.46
CA LEU A 81 -7.30 12.93 -0.76
C LEU A 81 -6.90 11.63 -0.08
N ASP A 82 -7.35 11.48 1.16
CA ASP A 82 -7.24 10.25 1.90
C ASP A 82 -8.41 10.07 2.87
N ASN A 83 -8.77 8.84 3.21
CA ASN A 83 -9.70 8.55 4.29
C ASN A 83 -9.34 7.24 4.99
N PHE A 84 -9.72 7.12 6.27
CA PHE A 84 -9.60 5.86 6.98
C PHE A 84 -10.70 5.71 8.04
N SER A 85 -10.88 4.48 8.49
CA SER A 85 -11.72 4.09 9.63
C SER A 85 -10.85 3.47 10.71
N SER A 86 -9.87 2.67 10.30
CA SER A 86 -8.80 2.19 11.18
C SER A 86 -7.53 1.83 10.41
N PHE A 87 -6.40 1.90 11.08
CA PHE A 87 -5.15 1.23 10.71
C PHE A 87 -4.89 0.12 11.72
N GLN A 88 -4.59 -1.09 11.26
CA GLN A 88 -4.41 -2.27 12.11
C GLN A 88 -3.09 -2.94 11.77
N PHE A 89 -2.28 -3.22 12.79
CA PHE A 89 -1.15 -4.12 12.67
C PHE A 89 -1.56 -5.54 13.06
N ARG A 90 -1.19 -6.52 12.23
CA ARG A 90 -1.39 -7.96 12.48
C ARG A 90 -0.13 -8.73 12.12
N GLU A 91 0.04 -9.90 12.72
CA GLU A 91 1.12 -10.81 12.33
C GLU A 91 0.71 -11.57 11.08
N ILE A 92 1.68 -11.83 10.20
CA ILE A 92 1.49 -12.67 9.03
C ILE A 92 2.67 -13.63 8.89
N SER A 93 2.36 -14.92 8.77
CA SER A 93 3.34 -15.94 8.42
C SER A 93 3.31 -16.17 6.92
N TYR A 94 4.44 -15.95 6.24
CA TYR A 94 4.56 -16.10 4.80
C TYR A 94 5.92 -16.72 4.42
N ASN A 95 5.92 -17.76 3.59
CA ASN A 95 7.14 -18.48 3.18
C ASN A 95 8.04 -18.92 4.36
N GLY A 96 7.44 -19.32 5.49
CA GLY A 96 8.17 -19.75 6.69
C GLY A 96 8.84 -18.63 7.48
N LYS A 97 8.61 -17.37 7.11
CA LYS A 97 9.05 -16.18 7.85
C LYS A 97 7.85 -15.45 8.45
N SER A 98 8.07 -14.78 9.58
CA SER A 98 7.08 -13.91 10.20
C SER A 98 7.30 -12.48 9.75
N TYR A 99 6.24 -11.81 9.35
CA TYR A 99 6.22 -10.40 8.98
C TYR A 99 5.11 -9.69 9.75
N ILE A 100 4.95 -8.39 9.49
CA ILE A 100 3.82 -7.62 9.94
C ILE A 100 3.03 -7.11 8.74
N ILE A 101 1.71 -7.17 8.83
CA ILE A 101 0.80 -6.57 7.85
C ILE A 101 0.12 -5.36 8.47
N LEU A 102 0.24 -4.22 7.80
CA LEU A 102 -0.52 -3.02 8.09
C LEU A 102 -1.76 -3.03 7.19
N ILE A 103 -2.94 -3.11 7.79
CA ILE A 103 -4.23 -3.07 7.11
C ILE A 103 -4.88 -1.73 7.41
N LYS A 104 -5.19 -0.98 6.36
CA LYS A 104 -6.01 0.23 6.43
C LYS A 104 -7.43 -0.10 6.00
N LYS A 105 -8.38 0.10 6.90
CA LYS A 105 -9.81 0.08 6.58
C LYS A 105 -10.28 1.51 6.28
N ALA A 106 -11.06 1.70 5.25
CA ALA A 106 -11.75 2.94 4.92
C ALA A 106 -13.21 2.64 4.57
N PHE A 107 -14.10 3.60 4.75
CA PHE A 107 -15.48 3.52 4.27
C PHE A 107 -15.62 4.42 3.05
N ASN A 108 -16.03 3.81 1.94
CA ASN A 108 -16.25 4.48 0.68
C ASN A 108 -17.69 4.23 0.24
N GLY A 109 -18.06 4.80 -0.90
CA GLY A 109 -19.26 4.39 -1.58
C GLY A 109 -19.25 4.87 -3.02
N GLN A 110 -20.33 4.52 -3.71
CA GLN A 110 -20.59 5.00 -5.06
C GLN A 110 -22.09 5.08 -5.29
N TYR A 111 -22.52 6.03 -6.12
CA TYR A 111 -23.89 6.08 -6.58
C TYR A 111 -24.13 4.98 -7.63
N LYS A 112 -25.19 4.18 -7.43
CA LYS A 112 -25.69 3.25 -8.46
C LYS A 112 -25.95 3.98 -9.78
N TYR A 113 -26.50 5.19 -9.69
CA TYR A 113 -26.76 6.06 -10.84
C TYR A 113 -25.88 7.32 -10.78
N ASN A 114 -24.60 7.16 -11.14
CA ASN A 114 -23.58 8.19 -10.97
C ASN A 114 -23.85 9.51 -11.72
N ALA A 115 -24.57 9.48 -12.85
CA ALA A 115 -24.90 10.68 -13.63
C ALA A 115 -25.86 11.62 -12.89
N ILE A 116 -26.81 11.05 -12.14
CA ILE A 116 -27.85 11.79 -11.41
C ILE A 116 -27.64 11.77 -9.89
N LYS A 117 -26.51 11.20 -9.42
CA LYS A 117 -26.18 11.05 -7.99
C LYS A 117 -27.32 10.42 -7.19
N LYS A 118 -27.86 9.30 -7.68
CA LYS A 118 -28.96 8.57 -7.02
C LYS A 118 -28.52 7.18 -6.55
N ASP A 119 -29.09 6.78 -5.41
CA ASP A 119 -28.88 5.49 -4.73
C ASP A 119 -27.41 5.26 -4.35
N TRP A 120 -26.96 5.95 -3.30
CA TRP A 120 -25.62 5.76 -2.73
C TRP A 120 -25.48 4.36 -2.13
N ILE A 121 -24.43 3.64 -2.53
CA ILE A 121 -24.08 2.31 -2.03
C ILE A 121 -22.73 2.43 -1.32
N GLY A 122 -22.75 2.32 0.01
CA GLY A 122 -21.55 2.30 0.84
C GLY A 122 -20.88 0.93 0.83
N PHE A 123 -19.55 0.91 0.95
CA PHE A 123 -18.74 -0.30 1.08
C PHE A 123 -17.47 -0.03 1.88
N ASN A 124 -16.94 -1.06 2.53
CA ASN A 124 -15.62 -0.98 3.15
C ASN A 124 -14.55 -1.22 2.10
N ARG A 125 -13.52 -0.39 2.09
CA ARG A 125 -12.28 -0.60 1.35
C ARG A 125 -11.19 -0.99 2.32
N TYR A 126 -10.46 -2.06 2.03
CA TYR A 126 -9.32 -2.49 2.81
C TYR A 126 -8.07 -2.40 1.95
N SER A 127 -7.07 -1.65 2.38
CA SER A 127 -5.76 -1.58 1.75
C SER A 127 -4.75 -2.24 2.66
N TYR A 128 -3.73 -2.90 2.12
CA TYR A 128 -2.72 -3.51 2.98
C TYR A 128 -1.30 -3.40 2.43
N VAL A 129 -0.33 -3.52 3.33
CA VAL A 129 1.10 -3.60 3.03
C VAL A 129 1.77 -4.58 3.98
N ILE A 130 2.67 -5.42 3.45
CA ILE A 130 3.47 -6.36 4.24
C ILE A 130 4.87 -5.77 4.42
N LEU A 131 5.34 -5.72 5.66
CA LEU A 131 6.58 -5.08 6.07
C LEU A 131 7.43 -6.07 6.88
N ASP A 132 8.75 -5.89 6.85
CA ASP A 132 9.63 -6.60 7.77
C ASP A 132 9.37 -6.13 9.21
N LYS A 133 9.10 -7.08 10.11
CA LYS A 133 8.69 -6.80 11.49
C LYS A 133 9.83 -6.17 12.28
N GLU A 134 11.05 -6.68 12.13
CA GLU A 134 12.21 -6.20 12.87
C GLU A 134 12.69 -4.86 12.34
N GLU A 135 12.69 -4.66 11.02
CA GLU A 135 13.01 -3.37 10.40
C GLU A 135 12.06 -2.26 10.89
N LEU A 136 10.74 -2.53 10.86
CA LEU A 136 9.73 -1.58 11.33
C LEU A 136 9.93 -1.26 12.82
N LYS A 137 10.07 -2.28 13.67
CA LYS A 137 10.27 -2.11 15.11
C LYS A 137 11.53 -1.29 15.42
N ASN A 138 12.64 -1.62 14.77
CA ASN A 138 13.90 -0.89 14.95
C ASN A 138 13.78 0.57 14.52
N LYS A 139 13.09 0.88 13.42
CA LYS A 139 12.89 2.27 12.98
C LYS A 139 11.94 3.05 13.87
N LEU A 140 10.86 2.42 14.36
CA LEU A 140 9.93 3.04 15.31
C LEU A 140 10.58 3.33 16.67
N ASN A 141 11.44 2.45 17.16
CA ASN A 141 12.17 2.65 18.43
C ASN A 141 13.16 3.82 18.40
N ASN A 142 13.56 4.27 17.20
CA ASN A 142 14.52 5.35 16.98
C ASN A 142 13.86 6.68 16.61
N ILE A 143 12.55 6.82 16.81
CA ILE A 143 11.83 8.09 16.61
C ILE A 143 12.33 9.11 17.64
N SER A 144 12.77 10.27 17.16
CA SER A 144 13.14 11.40 18.00
C SER A 144 11.94 12.30 18.25
N ASP A 145 11.65 12.64 19.50
CA ASP A 145 10.61 13.61 19.87
C ASP A 145 10.96 15.06 19.46
N SER A 146 12.21 15.34 19.06
CA SER A 146 12.70 16.71 18.81
C SER A 146 12.76 17.09 17.33
N SER A 147 12.41 16.20 16.42
CA SER A 147 12.54 16.43 14.97
C SER A 147 11.51 15.64 14.16
N ILE A 148 11.32 16.03 12.90
CA ILE A 148 10.53 15.24 11.94
C ILE A 148 11.21 13.89 11.71
N ASN A 149 10.46 12.81 11.82
CA ASN A 149 10.93 11.45 11.57
C ASN A 149 10.37 10.96 10.24
N LYS A 150 11.27 10.56 9.34
CA LYS A 150 10.94 9.89 8.08
C LYS A 150 11.37 8.44 8.15
N ILE A 151 10.39 7.54 8.24
CA ILE A 151 10.62 6.10 8.26
C ILE A 151 10.28 5.56 6.87
N GLU A 152 11.30 5.18 6.10
CA GLU A 152 11.13 4.49 4.82
C GLU A 152 11.30 2.98 5.00
N LEU A 153 10.38 2.17 4.50
CA LEU A 153 10.39 0.71 4.64
C LEU A 153 10.25 0.04 3.28
N SER A 154 10.98 -1.05 3.08
CA SER A 154 10.79 -1.88 1.90
C SER A 154 9.52 -2.69 2.05
N VAL A 155 8.72 -2.73 1.00
CA VAL A 155 7.47 -3.50 0.98
C VAL A 155 7.72 -4.88 0.42
N ILE A 156 7.27 -5.90 1.15
CA ILE A 156 7.50 -7.32 0.82
C ILE A 156 6.57 -7.80 -0.30
N SER A 157 5.36 -7.24 -0.41
CA SER A 157 4.35 -7.64 -1.39
C SER A 157 3.60 -6.44 -1.94
N VAL A 158 3.20 -6.51 -3.22
CA VAL A 158 2.49 -5.42 -3.91
C VAL A 158 1.27 -5.00 -3.08
N PRO A 159 1.16 -3.71 -2.73
CA PRO A 159 0.01 -3.22 -1.98
C PRO A 159 -1.23 -3.29 -2.86
N GLU A 160 -2.32 -3.80 -2.31
CA GLU A 160 -3.59 -3.89 -3.03
C GLU A 160 -4.75 -3.46 -2.14
N PHE A 161 -5.94 -3.35 -2.76
CA PHE A 161 -7.17 -3.11 -2.03
C PHE A 161 -8.27 -4.13 -2.32
N ILE A 162 -9.12 -4.34 -1.31
CA ILE A 162 -10.29 -5.22 -1.35
C ILE A 162 -11.53 -4.38 -1.07
N LEU A 163 -12.58 -4.65 -1.83
CA LEU A 163 -13.90 -4.05 -1.64
C LEU A 163 -14.82 -5.07 -0.96
N ASP A 164 -15.37 -4.67 0.17
CA ASP A 164 -16.27 -5.49 0.99
C ASP A 164 -17.62 -4.79 1.15
N PHE A 165 -18.65 -5.48 0.65
CA PHE A 165 -20.04 -5.05 0.68
C PHE A 165 -20.82 -5.67 1.87
N GLY A 166 -20.13 -6.26 2.86
CA GLY A 166 -20.70 -6.71 4.13
C GLY A 166 -20.84 -8.23 4.32
N GLU A 167 -20.30 -9.04 3.41
CA GLU A 167 -20.55 -10.49 3.39
C GLU A 167 -19.27 -11.35 3.41
N LYS A 168 -18.08 -10.75 3.40
CA LYS A 168 -16.82 -11.47 3.15
C LYS A 168 -15.92 -11.58 4.38
N ASP A 169 -15.22 -12.71 4.48
CA ASP A 169 -14.04 -12.83 5.33
C ASP A 169 -12.86 -12.14 4.65
N VAL A 170 -12.73 -10.83 4.89
CA VAL A 170 -11.72 -9.96 4.27
C VAL A 170 -10.31 -10.48 4.47
N ILE A 171 -10.00 -11.12 5.61
CA ILE A 171 -8.65 -11.64 5.87
C ILE A 171 -8.32 -12.78 4.90
N LYS A 172 -9.26 -13.70 4.63
CA LYS A 172 -9.05 -14.76 3.63
C LYS A 172 -8.87 -14.19 2.23
N GLU A 173 -9.60 -13.12 1.90
CA GLU A 173 -9.45 -12.44 0.61
C GLU A 173 -8.07 -11.76 0.49
N ILE A 174 -7.57 -11.13 1.56
CA ILE A 174 -6.19 -10.62 1.64
C ILE A 174 -5.18 -11.76 1.44
N GLU A 175 -5.34 -12.88 2.15
CA GLU A 175 -4.46 -14.05 2.03
C GLU A 175 -4.40 -14.57 0.58
N SER A 176 -5.55 -14.69 -0.09
CA SER A 176 -5.64 -15.09 -1.49
C SER A 176 -4.95 -14.08 -2.42
N LYS A 177 -5.18 -12.78 -2.21
CA LYS A 177 -4.61 -11.71 -3.04
C LYS A 177 -3.10 -11.63 -2.95
N ILE A 178 -2.53 -11.87 -1.77
CA ILE A 178 -1.08 -11.93 -1.59
C ILE A 178 -0.46 -13.04 -2.45
N VAL A 179 -1.10 -14.21 -2.54
CA VAL A 179 -0.61 -15.33 -3.39
C VAL A 179 -0.68 -14.96 -4.88
N GLU A 180 -1.76 -14.33 -5.31
CA GLU A 180 -1.92 -13.87 -6.70
C GLU A 180 -0.83 -12.86 -7.10
N GLU A 181 -0.63 -11.82 -6.28
CA GLU A 181 0.32 -10.76 -6.59
C GLU A 181 1.78 -11.17 -6.43
N ASP A 182 2.13 -12.08 -5.51
CA ASP A 182 3.50 -12.60 -5.42
C ASP A 182 3.91 -13.35 -6.68
N ASN A 183 2.97 -14.08 -7.30
CA ASN A 183 3.24 -14.76 -8.57
C ASN A 183 3.49 -13.75 -9.68
N LYS A 184 2.61 -12.75 -9.81
CA LYS A 184 2.75 -11.68 -10.78
C LYS A 184 4.03 -10.87 -10.60
N PHE A 185 4.42 -10.60 -9.35
CA PHE A 185 5.65 -9.89 -9.04
C PHE A 185 6.90 -10.71 -9.37
N LYS A 186 6.90 -12.01 -9.10
CA LYS A 186 7.98 -12.92 -9.54
C LYS A 186 8.10 -12.94 -11.06
N ASP A 187 6.98 -13.05 -11.78
CA ASP A 187 6.97 -13.01 -13.24
C ASP A 187 7.52 -11.66 -13.77
N GLU A 188 7.17 -10.54 -13.12
CA GLU A 188 7.72 -9.22 -13.44
C GLU A 188 9.23 -9.15 -13.22
N ILE A 189 9.74 -9.69 -12.10
CA ILE A 189 11.18 -9.76 -11.81
C ILE A 189 11.90 -10.60 -12.86
N GLU A 190 11.43 -11.82 -13.15
CA GLU A 190 12.05 -12.73 -14.11
C GLU A 190 12.09 -12.10 -15.51
N LYS A 191 11.01 -11.45 -15.92
CA LYS A 191 10.95 -10.71 -17.19
C LYS A 191 11.95 -9.55 -17.23
N GLN A 192 12.08 -8.80 -16.14
CA GLN A 192 13.03 -7.70 -16.01
C GLN A 192 14.48 -8.19 -16.08
N GLU A 193 14.80 -9.27 -15.36
CA GLU A 193 16.12 -9.90 -15.37
C GLU A 193 16.48 -10.43 -16.75
N TYR A 194 15.53 -11.06 -17.44
CA TYR A 194 15.72 -11.50 -18.82
C TYR A 194 16.04 -10.32 -19.74
N GLN A 195 15.30 -9.21 -19.66
CA GLN A 195 15.56 -8.00 -20.44
C GLN A 195 16.94 -7.42 -20.13
N ASN A 196 17.32 -7.33 -18.85
CA ASN A 196 18.64 -6.86 -18.43
C ASN A 196 19.76 -7.75 -19.00
N LYS A 197 19.61 -9.07 -18.98
CA LYS A 197 20.56 -10.01 -19.61
C LYS A 197 20.71 -9.76 -21.12
N GLN A 198 19.61 -9.51 -21.82
CA GLN A 198 19.65 -9.17 -23.26
C GLN A 198 20.36 -7.82 -23.52
N ILE A 199 20.18 -6.83 -22.64
CA ILE A 199 20.87 -5.54 -22.73
C ILE A 199 22.38 -5.71 -22.52
N ILE A 200 22.77 -6.42 -21.45
CA ILE A 200 24.18 -6.70 -21.12
C ILE A 200 24.87 -7.37 -22.31
N LYS A 201 24.27 -8.44 -22.84
CA LYS A 201 24.81 -9.16 -24.00
C LYS A 201 25.04 -8.23 -25.20
N ARG A 202 24.09 -7.35 -25.53
CA ARG A 202 24.25 -6.37 -26.64
C ARG A 202 25.34 -5.34 -26.39
N PHE A 203 25.60 -4.97 -25.14
CA PHE A 203 26.69 -4.07 -24.78
C PHE A 203 28.05 -4.76 -24.94
N GLU A 204 28.16 -6.01 -24.46
CA GLU A 204 29.34 -6.85 -24.62
C GLU A 204 29.66 -7.10 -26.09
N ASP A 205 28.67 -7.48 -26.90
CA ASP A 205 28.81 -7.71 -28.34
C ASP A 205 29.31 -6.47 -29.11
N ARG A 206 29.13 -5.26 -28.54
CA ARG A 206 29.56 -3.98 -29.13
C ARG A 206 30.85 -3.44 -28.51
N GLY A 207 31.46 -4.13 -27.55
CA GLY A 207 32.61 -3.64 -26.79
C GLY A 207 32.30 -2.39 -25.97
N LEU A 208 31.03 -2.18 -25.59
CA LEU A 208 30.60 -1.04 -24.77
C LEU A 208 30.79 -1.37 -23.29
N SER A 209 31.11 -0.35 -22.52
CA SER A 209 31.28 -0.48 -21.07
C SER A 209 29.93 -0.71 -20.37
N LEU A 210 29.87 -1.71 -19.48
CA LEU A 210 28.65 -2.16 -18.79
C LEU A 210 28.11 -1.15 -17.77
N ASP A 211 28.95 -0.26 -17.24
CA ASP A 211 28.54 0.85 -16.37
C ASP A 211 27.57 1.84 -17.07
N LYS A 212 27.58 1.85 -18.40
CA LYS A 212 26.66 2.65 -19.23
C LYS A 212 25.42 1.87 -19.69
N ALA A 213 25.30 0.58 -19.32
CA ALA A 213 24.14 -0.20 -19.68
C ALA A 213 22.89 0.31 -18.92
N PRO A 214 21.76 0.56 -19.60
CA PRO A 214 20.53 1.01 -18.95
C PRO A 214 19.83 -0.17 -18.23
N ILE A 215 20.52 -0.76 -17.26
CA ILE A 215 20.00 -1.86 -16.44
C ILE A 215 18.91 -1.29 -15.53
N GLN A 216 17.70 -1.79 -15.68
CA GLN A 216 16.58 -1.40 -14.84
C GLN A 216 16.57 -2.29 -13.59
N LYS A 217 16.63 -1.66 -12.41
CA LYS A 217 16.41 -2.39 -11.15
C LYS A 217 14.95 -2.83 -11.06
N PRO A 218 14.66 -4.00 -10.45
CA PRO A 218 13.29 -4.37 -10.11
C PRO A 218 12.63 -3.25 -9.33
N SER A 219 11.36 -2.97 -9.63
CA SER A 219 10.64 -1.93 -8.92
C SER A 219 10.44 -2.33 -7.47
N ILE A 220 11.05 -1.59 -6.54
CA ILE A 220 10.84 -1.78 -5.11
C ILE A 220 9.71 -0.85 -4.69
N TYR A 221 8.68 -1.42 -4.09
CA TYR A 221 7.65 -0.64 -3.42
C TYR A 221 8.21 -0.19 -2.07
N LYS A 222 8.03 1.08 -1.74
CA LYS A 222 8.41 1.65 -0.46
C LYS A 222 7.18 2.18 0.25
N PHE A 223 7.13 1.94 1.56
CA PHE A 223 6.15 2.51 2.46
C PHE A 223 6.84 3.59 3.30
N ILE A 224 6.23 4.75 3.38
CA ILE A 224 6.74 5.87 4.16
C ILE A 224 5.78 6.19 5.29
N PHE A 225 6.35 6.29 6.48
CA PHE A 225 5.70 6.81 7.68
C PHE A 225 6.40 8.11 8.08
N HIS A 226 5.73 9.24 7.87
CA HIS A 226 6.18 10.54 8.34
C HIS A 226 5.52 10.88 9.66
N ILE A 227 6.32 11.29 10.64
CA ILE A 227 5.86 11.58 11.99
C ILE A 227 6.47 12.92 12.43
N TYR A 228 5.60 13.87 12.76
CA TYR A 228 5.96 15.12 13.41
C TYR A 228 5.52 15.04 14.87
N PRO A 229 6.46 14.85 15.82
CA PRO A 229 6.12 14.79 17.24
C PRO A 229 5.92 16.19 17.81
N PHE A 230 4.88 16.36 18.62
CA PHE A 230 4.69 17.51 19.49
C PHE A 230 4.35 17.03 20.90
N LYS A 231 5.34 16.43 21.57
CA LYS A 231 5.18 15.91 22.95
C LYS A 231 4.70 16.99 23.92
N GLU A 232 5.14 18.23 23.74
CA GLU A 232 4.68 19.37 24.54
C GLU A 232 3.18 19.63 24.43
N LYS A 233 2.58 19.32 23.27
CA LYS A 233 1.15 19.49 23.01
C LYS A 233 0.35 18.19 23.21
N ASN A 234 1.01 17.08 23.57
CA ASN A 234 0.41 15.75 23.68
C ASN A 234 -0.30 15.28 22.38
N ILE A 235 0.19 15.74 21.22
CA ILE A 235 -0.33 15.40 19.89
C ILE A 235 0.78 14.85 19.00
N VAL A 236 0.38 14.04 18.02
CA VAL A 236 1.25 13.54 16.96
C VAL A 236 0.60 13.83 15.63
N GLN A 237 1.34 14.49 14.74
CA GLN A 237 0.95 14.64 13.35
C GLN A 237 1.65 13.58 12.51
N PHE A 238 0.94 12.95 11.59
CA PHE A 238 1.50 11.90 10.77
C PHE A 238 0.87 11.80 9.39
N VAL A 239 1.62 11.18 8.47
CA VAL A 239 1.15 10.81 7.13
C VAL A 239 1.73 9.45 6.75
N LEU A 240 0.88 8.60 6.16
CA LEU A 240 1.22 7.27 5.68
C LEU A 240 0.98 7.21 4.17
N TYR A 241 2.01 6.85 3.41
CA TYR A 241 1.89 6.71 1.96
C TYR A 241 2.90 5.71 1.42
N GLY A 242 2.71 5.26 0.18
CA GLY A 242 3.69 4.40 -0.46
C GLY A 242 3.93 4.81 -1.90
N PHE A 243 5.10 4.45 -2.42
CA PHE A 243 5.52 4.78 -3.77
C PHE A 243 6.26 3.60 -4.40
N LYS A 244 6.27 3.58 -5.73
CA LYS A 244 7.06 2.63 -6.52
C LYS A 244 8.33 3.36 -6.95
N ASP A 245 9.51 2.78 -6.74
CA ASP A 245 10.83 3.36 -7.12
C ASP A 245 11.04 3.51 -8.65
N ASN A 246 9.98 3.65 -9.44
CA ASN A 246 10.04 3.89 -10.88
C ASN A 246 9.28 5.19 -11.24
N PRO A 247 9.99 6.26 -11.66
CA PRO A 247 9.42 7.58 -11.90
C PRO A 247 8.41 7.61 -13.07
N ASN A 248 8.41 6.59 -13.93
CA ASN A 248 7.52 6.51 -15.07
C ASN A 248 6.21 5.75 -14.79
N THR A 249 6.04 5.16 -13.59
CA THR A 249 4.84 4.38 -13.25
C THR A 249 3.79 5.23 -12.54
N LYS A 250 2.68 5.48 -13.24
CA LYS A 250 1.43 6.04 -12.68
C LYS A 250 0.61 4.99 -11.90
N ILE A 251 1.24 4.22 -11.02
CA ILE A 251 0.49 3.22 -10.24
C ILE A 251 -0.13 3.92 -9.03
N LYS A 252 -1.44 3.72 -8.81
CA LYS A 252 -2.16 4.16 -7.62
C LYS A 252 -1.92 3.20 -6.46
N PHE A 253 -0.84 3.36 -5.72
CA PHE A 253 -0.67 2.80 -4.38
C PHE A 253 -1.87 3.19 -3.49
N PRO A 254 -2.43 2.25 -2.71
CA PRO A 254 -3.67 2.46 -1.97
C PRO A 254 -3.50 3.32 -0.70
N PHE A 255 -2.31 3.91 -0.51
CA PHE A 255 -1.99 4.94 0.47
C PHE A 255 -1.54 6.26 -0.19
N PHE A 256 -1.72 6.44 -1.50
CA PHE A 256 -1.41 7.74 -2.10
C PHE A 256 -2.39 8.80 -1.64
N LEU A 257 -1.83 9.92 -1.20
CA LEU A 257 -2.43 11.23 -1.42
C LEU A 257 -2.46 11.41 -2.94
N GLU A 258 -3.62 11.32 -3.59
CA GLU A 258 -3.73 11.64 -5.02
C GLU A 258 -3.13 13.03 -5.27
N THR A 259 -2.14 13.15 -6.17
CA THR A 259 -1.57 14.45 -6.53
C THR A 259 -2.70 15.38 -6.93
N ASN A 260 -2.92 16.43 -6.13
CA ASN A 260 -3.88 17.47 -6.46
C ASN A 260 -3.44 18.13 -7.79
N PRO A 261 -4.33 18.32 -8.78
CA PRO A 261 -4.01 19.07 -9.99
C PRO A 261 -3.53 20.51 -9.72
N VAL A 262 -3.78 21.08 -8.54
CA VAL A 262 -3.23 22.39 -8.13
C VAL A 262 -1.70 22.33 -7.88
N LEU A 263 -1.13 21.14 -7.70
CA LEU A 263 0.33 20.93 -7.61
C LEU A 263 1.00 20.74 -8.99
N GLU A 264 0.27 20.90 -10.10
CA GLU A 264 0.77 20.61 -11.46
C GLU A 264 1.72 21.67 -12.07
N SER A 265 2.09 22.75 -11.36
CA SER A 265 3.04 23.71 -11.94
C SER A 265 4.50 23.38 -11.59
N ASN A 266 5.08 22.38 -12.24
CA ASN A 266 6.54 22.15 -12.35
C ASN A 266 7.36 21.98 -11.06
N THR A 267 6.75 21.96 -9.87
CA THR A 267 7.46 21.73 -8.61
C THR A 267 7.46 20.24 -8.28
N ALA A 268 8.62 19.72 -7.85
CA ALA A 268 8.73 18.33 -7.43
C ALA A 268 7.65 18.02 -6.38
N PRO A 269 7.01 16.84 -6.45
CA PRO A 269 5.94 16.51 -5.52
C PRO A 269 6.46 16.60 -4.08
N TYR A 270 5.76 17.31 -3.21
CA TYR A 270 6.10 17.49 -1.79
C TYR A 270 6.09 16.18 -0.96
N PHE A 271 5.83 15.03 -1.60
CA PHE A 271 5.95 13.72 -0.97
C PHE A 271 7.37 13.48 -0.49
N GLY A 272 7.52 12.96 0.71
CA GLY A 272 8.86 12.67 1.26
C GLY A 272 9.54 13.85 1.92
N THR A 273 8.91 15.04 1.96
CA THR A 273 9.48 16.24 2.58
C THR A 273 8.66 16.75 3.77
N ALA A 274 9.28 17.64 4.57
CA ALA A 274 8.62 18.36 5.64
C ALA A 274 7.48 19.27 5.13
N GLN A 275 7.58 19.74 3.88
CA GLN A 275 6.60 20.63 3.25
C GLN A 275 5.23 19.97 3.11
N MET A 276 5.15 18.63 3.11
CA MET A 276 3.86 17.94 3.12
C MET A 276 3.02 18.33 4.34
N PHE A 277 3.63 18.52 5.51
CA PHE A 277 2.94 18.96 6.74
C PHE A 277 2.47 20.42 6.66
N GLU A 278 2.98 21.21 5.71
CA GLU A 278 2.47 22.55 5.43
C GLU A 278 1.16 22.50 4.63
N HIS A 279 0.80 21.33 4.06
CA HIS A 279 -0.38 21.16 3.23
C HIS A 279 -1.40 20.19 3.80
N CYS A 280 -1.00 19.03 4.34
CA CYS A 280 -1.93 18.07 4.90
C CYS A 280 -1.28 17.09 5.87
N TYR A 281 -2.07 16.62 6.85
CA TYR A 281 -1.66 15.58 7.80
C TYR A 281 -2.85 15.00 8.54
N TYR A 282 -2.64 13.87 9.22
CA TYR A 282 -3.52 13.44 10.30
C TYR A 282 -2.92 13.85 11.65
N GLU A 283 -3.77 14.15 12.62
CA GLU A 283 -3.41 14.44 14.01
C GLU A 283 -4.14 13.48 14.95
N THR A 284 -3.45 12.98 15.96
CA THR A 284 -4.04 12.17 17.04
C THR A 284 -3.31 12.45 18.35
N ASP A 285 -3.87 12.03 19.48
CA ASP A 285 -3.20 12.20 20.77
C ASP A 285 -1.99 11.25 20.91
N TYR A 286 -0.97 11.71 21.63
CA TYR A 286 0.30 10.99 21.78
C TYR A 286 0.11 9.58 22.34
N ASN A 287 -0.79 9.40 23.31
CA ASN A 287 -1.02 8.09 23.93
C ASN A 287 -1.68 7.11 22.95
N THR A 288 -2.66 7.57 22.17
CA THR A 288 -3.30 6.78 21.12
C THR A 288 -2.28 6.40 20.04
N PHE A 289 -1.47 7.35 19.58
CA PHE A 289 -0.42 7.06 18.60
C PHE A 289 0.62 6.07 19.12
N PHE A 290 1.11 6.28 20.35
CA PHE A 290 2.13 5.42 20.93
C PHE A 290 1.62 4.00 21.17
N LYS A 291 0.37 3.83 21.60
CA LYS A 291 -0.28 2.51 21.68
C LYS A 291 -0.40 1.83 20.32
N PHE A 292 -0.58 2.61 19.25
CA PHE A 292 -0.66 2.07 17.89
C PHE A 292 0.70 1.56 17.41
N ILE A 293 1.79 2.29 17.65
CA ILE A 293 3.12 1.92 17.14
C ILE A 293 3.92 1.00 18.08
N ASN A 294 3.51 0.83 19.33
CA ASN A 294 4.19 -0.01 20.31
C ASN A 294 3.60 -1.43 20.32
N PHE A 295 4.25 -2.36 19.61
CA PHE A 295 3.83 -3.76 19.46
C PHE A 295 5.00 -4.76 19.49
#